data_AF-A0A831YHC7-F1
#
_entry.id   AF-A0A831YHC7-F1
#
_cell.length_a   1.000
_cell.length_b   1.000
_cell.length_c   1.000
_cell.angle_alpha   90.00
_cell.angle_beta   90.00
_cell.angle_gamma   90.00
#
_symmetry.space_group_name_H-M   'P 1'
#
loop_
_entity.id
_entity.type
_entity.pdbx_description
1 polymer ?
#
loop_
_entity_poly.entity_id
_entity_poly.type
_entity_poly.pdbx_seq_one_letter_code
_entity_poly.pdbx_strand_id
1 'polypeptide(L)'
;MPFLAAPWTCHIGGDIVCFGGAAVVTGSVWGPCNYTGAVEIIDGPPIDWRYSGNFKCITAGHAGGKTYAVFIREVGAVYPTYDPFKSDAERDLCFCAKERIVPCIFAKTLALWRRSAILVVDVEEGVGYLSIVYGYPSPQWPFNYSYFIFGNDGVYLVDLVDGLMAEMGAKREIMGPLLKGCAYRVKIRLEPEKLTISQPLYNATTRAVRVG
;
A
#
# COMPACT_ATOMS: atom_id res chain seq x y z
N MET A 1 -20.24 23.88 19.66
CA MET A 1 -18.94 23.25 19.97
C MET A 1 -18.69 22.04 19.06
N PRO A 2 -18.02 22.16 17.90
CA PRO A 2 -17.54 20.94 17.24
C PRO A 2 -16.10 20.98 16.69
N PHE A 3 -15.31 22.02 16.97
CA PHE A 3 -13.92 22.09 16.48
C PHE A 3 -12.89 21.38 17.38
N LEU A 4 -13.21 21.17 18.67
CA LEU A 4 -12.22 20.70 19.65
C LEU A 4 -11.96 19.19 19.66
N ALA A 5 -12.80 18.39 18.96
CA ALA A 5 -12.61 16.93 18.87
C ALA A 5 -11.87 16.49 17.57
N ALA A 6 -11.65 17.41 16.63
CA ALA A 6 -11.22 17.10 15.27
C ALA A 6 -9.79 16.52 15.10
N PRO A 7 -8.77 16.85 15.91
CA PRO A 7 -7.41 16.38 15.64
C PRO A 7 -7.26 14.86 15.77
N TRP A 8 -7.98 14.24 16.71
CA TRP A 8 -7.88 12.80 16.97
C TRP A 8 -8.65 11.98 15.94
N THR A 9 -9.78 12.50 15.45
CA THR A 9 -10.62 11.81 14.45
C THR A 9 -9.95 11.68 13.08
N CYS A 10 -8.99 12.55 12.76
CA CYS A 10 -8.25 12.51 11.49
C CYS A 10 -7.09 11.51 11.46
N HIS A 11 -6.64 11.01 12.63
CA HIS A 11 -5.43 10.19 12.71
C HIS A 11 -5.66 8.78 12.13
N ILE A 12 -4.71 8.32 11.33
CA ILE A 12 -4.67 6.97 10.78
C ILE A 12 -3.82 6.14 11.73
N GLY A 13 -4.45 5.19 12.42
CA GLY A 13 -3.73 4.24 13.27
C GLY A 13 -2.85 3.31 12.44
N GLY A 14 -1.77 2.81 13.04
CA GLY A 14 -0.84 1.86 12.42
C GLY A 14 0.61 2.28 12.56
N ASP A 15 1.49 1.29 12.70
CA ASP A 15 2.93 1.52 12.75
C ASP A 15 3.45 1.83 11.35
N ILE A 16 4.29 2.85 11.22
CA ILE A 16 4.87 3.26 9.94
C ILE A 16 6.36 3.00 9.97
N VAL A 17 6.84 2.29 8.95
CA VAL A 17 8.27 2.03 8.70
C VAL A 17 8.66 2.71 7.40
N CYS A 18 9.80 3.41 7.41
CA CYS A 18 10.34 4.09 6.23
C CYS A 18 11.62 3.43 5.79
N PHE A 19 11.73 3.12 4.50
CA PHE A 19 12.87 2.39 3.95
C PHE A 19 13.91 3.29 3.26
N GLY A 20 13.71 4.61 3.34
CA GLY A 20 14.57 5.59 2.69
C GLY A 20 14.17 5.89 1.24
N GLY A 21 15.11 6.43 0.48
CA GLY A 21 14.90 6.84 -0.92
C GLY A 21 15.22 5.74 -1.93
N ALA A 22 15.07 6.08 -3.21
CA ALA A 22 15.48 5.22 -4.31
C ALA A 22 17.02 5.06 -4.33
N ALA A 23 17.48 3.83 -4.55
CA ALA A 23 18.88 3.47 -4.65
C ALA A 23 19.10 2.53 -5.84
N VAL A 24 20.35 2.42 -6.31
CA VAL A 24 20.71 1.39 -7.28
C VAL A 24 20.84 0.08 -6.53
N VAL A 25 20.04 -0.91 -6.92
CA VAL A 25 19.92 -2.20 -6.24
C VAL A 25 20.17 -3.31 -7.25
N THR A 26 20.90 -4.33 -6.80
CA THR A 26 21.09 -5.58 -7.54
C THR A 26 20.27 -6.67 -6.87
N GLY A 27 19.52 -7.44 -7.66
CA GLY A 27 18.72 -8.55 -7.15
C GLY A 27 18.15 -9.40 -8.28
N SER A 28 17.20 -10.26 -7.92
CA SER A 28 16.55 -11.20 -8.83
C SER A 28 15.11 -10.79 -9.09
N VAL A 29 14.68 -10.86 -10.35
CA VAL A 29 13.27 -10.73 -10.73
C VAL A 29 12.67 -12.13 -10.78
N TRP A 30 11.60 -12.32 -10.03
CA TRP A 30 10.86 -13.58 -9.98
C TRP A 30 9.60 -13.48 -10.84
N GLY A 31 9.15 -14.61 -11.37
CA GLY A 31 7.93 -14.65 -12.17
C GLY A 31 6.65 -14.48 -11.33
N PRO A 32 5.48 -14.63 -11.98
CA PRO A 32 4.19 -14.63 -11.28
C PRO A 32 4.12 -15.67 -10.17
N CYS A 33 3.44 -15.34 -9.08
CA CYS A 33 3.08 -16.32 -8.05
C CYS A 33 1.59 -16.69 -8.14
N ASN A 34 1.25 -17.85 -7.58
CA ASN A 34 -0.13 -18.24 -7.35
C ASN A 34 -0.37 -18.39 -5.85
N TYR A 35 -1.45 -17.80 -5.35
CA TYR A 35 -1.88 -17.94 -3.96
C TYR A 35 -3.37 -18.22 -3.92
N THR A 36 -3.74 -19.35 -3.33
CA THR A 36 -5.15 -19.83 -3.30
C THR A 36 -5.82 -19.61 -1.95
N GLY A 37 -5.08 -19.11 -0.95
CA GLY A 37 -5.59 -18.82 0.39
C GLY A 37 -6.16 -17.40 0.53
N ALA A 38 -6.54 -17.05 1.75
CA ALA A 38 -6.89 -15.69 2.13
C ALA A 38 -5.65 -14.95 2.65
N VAL A 39 -5.55 -13.65 2.37
CA VAL A 39 -4.56 -12.76 3.01
C VAL A 39 -5.35 -11.84 3.93
N GLU A 40 -5.14 -12.01 5.24
CA GLU A 40 -5.81 -11.22 6.26
C GLU A 40 -4.81 -10.27 6.92
N ILE A 41 -5.15 -8.98 6.93
CA ILE A 41 -4.41 -7.96 7.68
C ILE A 41 -5.02 -7.90 9.09
N ILE A 42 -4.24 -8.26 10.10
CA ILE A 42 -4.61 -8.20 11.51
C ILE A 42 -4.25 -6.82 12.05
N ASP A 43 -5.23 -6.13 12.63
CA ASP A 43 -5.09 -4.84 13.32
C ASP A 43 -4.41 -3.72 12.50
N GLY A 44 -4.43 -3.83 11.16
CA GLY A 44 -3.83 -2.86 10.26
C GLY A 44 -4.59 -1.53 10.18
N PRO A 45 -4.08 -0.55 9.42
CA PRO A 45 -4.72 0.75 9.29
C PRO A 45 -6.15 0.59 8.72
N PRO A 46 -7.10 1.44 9.14
CA PRO A 46 -8.50 1.31 8.75
C PRO A 46 -8.69 1.75 7.29
N ILE A 47 -8.53 0.81 6.35
CA ILE A 47 -8.63 1.02 4.90
C ILE A 47 -10.04 0.68 4.40
N ASP A 48 -10.60 1.57 3.58
CA ASP A 48 -11.81 1.31 2.81
C ASP A 48 -11.46 0.45 1.60
N TRP A 49 -11.64 -0.86 1.76
CA TRP A 49 -11.42 -1.83 0.71
C TRP A 49 -12.48 -1.81 -0.38
N ARG A 50 -13.55 -0.98 -0.26
CA ARG A 50 -14.73 -0.68 -1.11
C ARG A 50 -15.09 -1.58 -2.30
N TYR A 51 -14.11 -2.03 -3.07
CA TYR A 51 -14.21 -3.00 -4.13
C TYR A 51 -14.14 -4.43 -3.57
N SER A 52 -15.18 -5.21 -3.85
CA SER A 52 -15.16 -6.65 -3.60
C SER A 52 -14.02 -7.28 -4.42
N GLY A 53 -13.02 -7.82 -3.74
CA GLY A 53 -11.85 -8.44 -4.36
C GLY A 53 -10.84 -8.85 -3.31
N ASN A 54 -10.11 -9.94 -3.55
CA ASN A 54 -9.06 -10.40 -2.66
C ASN A 54 -7.71 -9.79 -3.08
N PHE A 55 -6.74 -9.88 -2.18
CA PHE A 55 -5.34 -9.66 -2.54
C PHE A 55 -4.95 -10.63 -3.66
N LYS A 56 -4.41 -10.09 -4.75
CA LYS A 56 -3.86 -10.86 -5.85
C LYS A 56 -2.36 -11.01 -5.67
N CYS A 57 -1.87 -12.23 -5.68
CA CYS A 57 -0.43 -12.51 -5.70
C CYS A 57 0.15 -12.05 -7.05
N ILE A 58 1.16 -11.20 -7.00
CA ILE A 58 1.84 -10.67 -8.21
C ILE A 58 3.15 -11.41 -8.44
N THR A 59 3.98 -11.49 -7.40
CA THR A 59 5.23 -12.25 -7.44
C THR A 59 5.61 -12.70 -6.03
N ALA A 60 6.41 -13.75 -5.95
CA ALA A 60 6.99 -14.23 -4.71
C ALA A 60 8.41 -14.75 -5.02
N GLY A 61 9.29 -14.71 -4.03
CA GLY A 61 10.69 -15.05 -4.22
C GLY A 61 11.48 -14.91 -2.92
N HIS A 62 12.79 -15.09 -3.02
CA HIS A 62 13.68 -15.04 -1.86
C HIS A 62 14.51 -13.76 -1.82
N ALA A 63 14.54 -13.12 -0.66
CA ALA A 63 15.39 -11.97 -0.35
C ALA A 63 15.91 -12.11 1.10
N GLY A 64 17.20 -11.85 1.33
CA GLY A 64 17.79 -11.90 2.68
C GLY A 64 17.61 -13.24 3.42
N GLY A 65 17.54 -14.36 2.70
CA GLY A 65 17.31 -15.69 3.27
C GLY A 65 15.88 -15.97 3.71
N LYS A 66 14.92 -15.10 3.36
CA LYS A 66 13.50 -15.24 3.67
C LYS A 66 12.65 -15.30 2.41
N THR A 67 11.41 -15.74 2.55
CA THR A 67 10.44 -15.75 1.47
C THR A 67 9.55 -14.52 1.57
N TYR A 68 9.50 -13.75 0.48
CA TYR A 68 8.58 -12.64 0.37
C TYR A 68 7.53 -12.90 -0.70
N ALA A 69 6.31 -12.46 -0.43
CA ALA A 69 5.22 -12.45 -1.40
C ALA A 69 4.67 -11.04 -1.55
N VAL A 70 4.47 -10.61 -2.79
CA VAL A 70 3.93 -9.31 -3.14
C VAL A 70 2.48 -9.48 -3.57
N PHE A 71 1.59 -8.85 -2.84
CA PHE A 71 0.16 -8.84 -3.11
C PHE A 71 -0.32 -7.45 -3.46
N ILE A 72 -1.34 -7.38 -4.32
CA ILE A 72 -1.97 -6.11 -4.69
C ILE A 72 -3.48 -6.22 -4.57
N ARG A 73 -4.08 -5.14 -4.10
CA ARG A 73 -5.53 -4.99 -4.01
C ARG A 73 -5.94 -3.56 -4.31
N GLU A 74 -7.08 -3.40 -4.97
CA GLU A 74 -7.68 -2.09 -5.18
C GLU A 74 -8.35 -1.60 -3.89
N VAL A 75 -8.25 -0.31 -3.60
CA VAL A 75 -8.89 0.36 -2.46
C VAL A 75 -9.71 1.56 -2.94
N GLY A 76 -10.80 1.84 -2.24
CA GLY A 76 -11.71 2.94 -2.56
C GLY A 76 -11.21 4.27 -2.01
N ALA A 77 -11.22 5.30 -2.84
CA ALA A 77 -10.98 6.68 -2.42
C ALA A 77 -12.10 7.59 -2.93
N VAL A 78 -12.75 8.32 -2.02
CA VAL A 78 -13.85 9.24 -2.39
C VAL A 78 -13.49 10.71 -2.29
N TYR A 79 -14.23 11.57 -3.00
CA TYR A 79 -14.23 13.00 -2.72
C TYR A 79 -14.78 13.24 -1.30
N PRO A 80 -14.27 14.22 -0.52
CA PRO A 80 -13.31 15.26 -0.91
C PRO A 80 -11.83 14.95 -0.64
N THR A 81 -11.52 13.98 0.21
CA THR A 81 -10.14 13.76 0.66
C THR A 81 -9.31 12.91 -0.29
N TYR A 82 -9.95 12.09 -1.11
CA TYR A 82 -9.34 11.06 -1.97
C TYR A 82 -8.38 10.10 -1.23
N ASP A 83 -8.56 9.97 0.08
CA ASP A 83 -7.84 9.03 0.93
C ASP A 83 -8.65 7.74 1.11
N PRO A 84 -8.01 6.56 1.16
CA PRO A 84 -8.71 5.30 1.34
C PRO A 84 -8.88 4.91 2.82
N PHE A 85 -8.93 5.87 3.75
CA PHE A 85 -8.94 5.57 5.19
C PHE A 85 -10.21 6.01 5.88
N LYS A 86 -10.62 5.26 6.89
CA LYS A 86 -11.80 5.54 7.75
C LYS A 86 -13.12 5.53 6.97
N SER A 87 -14.22 5.58 7.70
CA SER A 87 -15.55 5.68 7.09
C SER A 87 -15.74 7.02 6.36
N ASP A 88 -16.66 7.07 5.40
CA ASP A 88 -17.04 8.32 4.72
C ASP A 88 -17.38 9.44 5.72
N ALA A 89 -18.09 9.11 6.81
CA ALA A 89 -18.47 10.08 7.82
C ALA A 89 -17.26 10.68 8.56
N GLU A 90 -16.31 9.85 9.01
CA GLU A 90 -15.09 10.32 9.69
C GLU A 90 -14.22 11.17 8.77
N ARG A 91 -14.12 10.78 7.49
CA ARG A 91 -13.36 11.53 6.49
C ARG A 91 -13.96 12.90 6.21
N ASP A 92 -15.28 12.97 6.02
CA ASP A 92 -15.99 14.22 5.76
C ASP A 92 -15.85 15.19 6.95
N LEU A 93 -15.99 14.67 8.17
CA LEU A 93 -15.76 15.44 9.40
C LEU A 93 -14.33 15.97 9.46
N CYS A 94 -13.33 15.14 9.12
CA CYS A 94 -11.95 15.58 9.07
C CYS A 94 -11.73 16.71 8.04
N PHE A 95 -12.30 16.55 6.83
CA PHE A 95 -12.23 17.56 5.78
C PHE A 95 -12.86 18.89 6.24
N CYS A 96 -14.11 18.86 6.72
CA CYS A 96 -14.79 20.06 7.20
C CYS A 96 -14.04 20.75 8.34
N ALA A 97 -13.44 19.99 9.24
CA ALA A 97 -12.67 20.54 10.34
C ALA A 97 -11.40 21.24 9.85
N LYS A 98 -10.66 20.64 8.90
CA LYS A 98 -9.45 21.23 8.33
C LYS A 98 -9.73 22.46 7.47
N GLU A 99 -10.78 22.41 6.65
CA GLU A 99 -11.20 23.50 5.76
C GLU A 99 -12.08 24.56 6.46
N ARG A 100 -12.42 24.35 7.74
CA ARG A 100 -13.29 25.23 8.55
C ARG A 100 -14.68 25.47 7.94
N ILE A 101 -15.26 24.44 7.33
CA ILE A 101 -16.58 24.51 6.66
C ILE A 101 -17.69 24.16 7.65
N VAL A 102 -18.69 25.05 7.80
CA VAL A 102 -19.90 24.83 8.61
C VAL A 102 -21.12 25.42 7.89
N PRO A 103 -22.20 24.65 7.65
CA PRO A 103 -22.40 23.24 8.03
C PRO A 103 -21.62 22.26 7.15
N CYS A 104 -21.28 21.09 7.69
CA CYS A 104 -20.57 20.04 6.97
C CYS A 104 -21.51 19.23 6.08
N ILE A 105 -21.76 19.69 4.85
CA ILE A 105 -22.70 19.07 3.89
C ILE A 105 -22.05 19.01 2.50
N PHE A 106 -22.02 17.82 1.89
CA PHE A 106 -21.50 17.63 0.52
C PHE A 106 -22.41 16.72 -0.30
N ALA A 107 -22.50 17.00 -1.60
CA ALA A 107 -23.03 16.04 -2.56
C ALA A 107 -22.02 14.90 -2.74
N LYS A 108 -22.38 13.69 -2.30
CA LYS A 108 -21.51 12.52 -2.41
C LYS A 108 -21.63 11.88 -3.78
N THR A 109 -20.54 11.84 -4.53
CA THR A 109 -20.46 11.04 -5.77
C THR A 109 -19.99 9.62 -5.45
N LEU A 110 -20.76 8.62 -5.89
CA LEU A 110 -20.66 7.24 -5.42
C LEU A 110 -19.35 6.50 -5.72
N ALA A 111 -18.47 6.94 -6.61
CA ALA A 111 -17.10 6.40 -6.72
C ALA A 111 -16.35 7.17 -7.81
N LEU A 112 -15.25 7.85 -7.49
CA LEU A 112 -14.44 8.47 -8.54
C LEU A 112 -12.97 8.09 -8.53
N TRP A 113 -12.44 7.39 -7.50
CA TRP A 113 -11.03 7.06 -7.47
C TRP A 113 -10.75 5.67 -6.90
N ARG A 114 -9.99 4.91 -7.67
CA ARG A 114 -9.39 3.63 -7.27
C ARG A 114 -7.93 3.87 -6.99
N ARG A 115 -7.43 3.41 -5.85
CA ARG A 115 -6.00 3.38 -5.55
C ARG A 115 -5.53 1.94 -5.48
N SER A 116 -4.23 1.72 -5.68
CA SER A 116 -3.62 0.41 -5.49
C SER A 116 -2.94 0.36 -4.13
N ALA A 117 -3.20 -0.71 -3.39
CA ALA A 117 -2.47 -1.08 -2.20
C ALA A 117 -1.47 -2.19 -2.55
N ILE A 118 -0.19 -1.95 -2.31
CA ILE A 118 0.89 -2.94 -2.46
C ILE A 118 1.21 -3.47 -1.06
N LEU A 119 1.11 -4.78 -0.88
CA LEU A 119 1.41 -5.47 0.37
C LEU A 119 2.57 -6.43 0.12
N VAL A 120 3.74 -6.14 0.70
CA VAL A 120 4.86 -7.07 0.72
C VAL A 120 4.82 -7.85 2.03
N VAL A 121 4.76 -9.16 1.98
CA VAL A 121 4.65 -10.02 3.15
C VAL A 121 5.92 -10.86 3.31
N ASP A 122 6.53 -10.77 4.48
CA ASP A 122 7.46 -11.77 5.01
C ASP A 122 6.62 -13.00 5.40
N VAL A 123 6.70 -14.06 4.59
CA VAL A 123 5.81 -15.22 4.65
C VAL A 123 6.03 -16.02 5.93
N GLU A 124 7.27 -16.11 6.38
CA GLU A 124 7.65 -16.84 7.58
C GLU A 124 7.28 -16.08 8.86
N GLU A 125 7.50 -14.77 8.91
CA GLU A 125 7.21 -13.97 10.12
C GLU A 125 5.75 -13.51 10.22
N GLY A 126 4.98 -13.57 9.13
CA GLY A 126 3.62 -13.03 9.09
C GLY A 126 3.61 -11.51 9.29
N VAL A 127 4.62 -10.82 8.77
CA VAL A 127 4.74 -9.36 8.82
C VAL A 127 4.54 -8.80 7.41
N GLY A 128 3.67 -7.81 7.28
CA GLY A 128 3.36 -7.13 6.04
C GLY A 128 3.79 -5.68 6.04
N TYR A 129 4.20 -5.20 4.87
CA TYR A 129 4.49 -3.79 4.60
C TYR A 129 3.53 -3.29 3.53
N LEU A 130 2.56 -2.48 3.97
CA LEU A 130 1.45 -2.02 3.15
C LEU A 130 1.68 -0.56 2.70
N SER A 131 1.83 -0.37 1.39
CA SER A 131 1.99 0.94 0.75
C SER A 131 0.77 1.29 -0.09
N ILE A 132 0.33 2.55 -0.06
CA ILE A 132 -0.76 3.05 -0.90
C ILE A 132 -0.19 3.91 -2.01
N VAL A 133 -0.68 3.71 -3.24
CA VAL A 133 -0.30 4.48 -4.42
C VAL A 133 -1.36 5.56 -4.67
N TYR A 134 -1.01 6.82 -4.39
CA TYR A 134 -1.83 8.03 -4.57
C TYR A 134 -1.66 8.70 -5.94
N GLY A 135 -0.67 8.24 -6.70
CA GLY A 135 -0.29 8.80 -7.98
C GLY A 135 -1.17 8.37 -9.14
N TYR A 136 -1.52 9.36 -9.97
CA TYR A 136 -2.14 9.22 -11.29
C TYR A 136 -3.61 8.73 -11.39
N PRO A 137 -4.44 9.31 -12.31
CA PRO A 137 -5.85 8.96 -12.52
C PRO A 137 -6.12 7.64 -13.25
N SER A 138 -5.11 6.79 -13.46
CA SER A 138 -5.29 5.54 -14.18
C SER A 138 -5.39 4.35 -13.22
N PRO A 139 -6.56 3.70 -13.09
CA PRO A 139 -6.71 2.41 -12.40
C PRO A 139 -6.02 1.24 -13.12
N GLN A 140 -5.11 1.51 -14.07
CA GLN A 140 -4.58 0.53 -15.02
C GLN A 140 -3.05 0.46 -15.06
N TRP A 141 -2.34 0.77 -13.98
CA TRP A 141 -0.99 0.22 -13.82
C TRP A 141 -1.10 -1.12 -13.12
N PRO A 142 -1.23 -2.25 -13.85
CA PRO A 142 -1.02 -3.54 -13.25
C PRO A 142 0.47 -3.58 -12.91
N PHE A 143 0.79 -3.27 -11.65
CA PHE A 143 2.09 -3.61 -11.12
C PHE A 143 2.32 -5.10 -11.40
N ASN A 144 3.19 -5.37 -12.37
CA ASN A 144 3.52 -6.70 -12.80
C ASN A 144 4.73 -7.19 -11.99
N TYR A 145 4.96 -8.50 -11.98
CA TYR A 145 6.10 -9.11 -11.30
C TYR A 145 7.44 -8.49 -11.73
N SER A 146 7.55 -8.03 -12.98
CA SER A 146 8.76 -7.40 -13.55
C SER A 146 9.16 -6.09 -12.88
N TYR A 147 8.27 -5.48 -12.10
CA TYR A 147 8.59 -4.26 -11.35
C TYR A 147 9.12 -4.54 -9.96
N PHE A 148 9.20 -5.80 -9.55
CA PHE A 148 9.69 -6.18 -8.24
C PHE A 148 11.03 -6.90 -8.34
N ILE A 149 11.98 -6.46 -7.54
CA ILE A 149 13.31 -7.03 -7.43
C ILE A 149 13.50 -7.53 -6.01
N PHE A 150 13.86 -8.80 -5.89
CA PHE A 150 14.21 -9.44 -4.63
C PHE A 150 15.72 -9.27 -4.44
N GLY A 151 16.07 -8.29 -3.61
CA GLY A 151 17.45 -7.93 -3.31
C GLY A 151 18.03 -8.73 -2.15
N ASN A 152 19.22 -8.32 -1.70
CA ASN A 152 19.91 -9.02 -0.61
C ASN A 152 19.24 -8.82 0.76
N ASP A 153 18.48 -7.76 0.96
CA ASP A 153 17.95 -7.35 2.26
C ASP A 153 16.44 -7.08 2.27
N GLY A 154 15.75 -7.28 1.13
CA GLY A 154 14.31 -7.03 1.02
C GLY A 154 13.78 -7.02 -0.41
N VAL A 155 12.54 -6.57 -0.56
CA VAL A 155 11.84 -6.44 -1.85
C VAL A 155 11.82 -4.99 -2.27
N TYR A 156 12.11 -4.77 -3.55
CA TYR A 156 12.25 -3.46 -4.14
C TYR A 156 11.28 -3.29 -5.31
N LEU A 157 10.67 -2.11 -5.42
CA LEU A 157 9.86 -1.68 -6.55
C LEU A 157 10.70 -0.78 -7.47
N VAL A 158 10.74 -1.09 -8.77
CA VAL A 158 11.51 -0.31 -9.77
C VAL A 158 10.95 1.11 -9.88
N ASP A 159 11.82 2.12 -9.83
CA ASP A 159 11.44 3.53 -9.96
C ASP A 159 11.46 3.95 -11.44
N LEU A 160 10.38 3.64 -12.16
CA LEU A 160 10.32 3.70 -13.63
C LEU A 160 10.19 5.10 -14.22
N VAL A 161 9.62 6.05 -13.46
CA VAL A 161 9.26 7.39 -13.95
C VAL A 161 9.62 8.44 -12.91
N ASP A 162 10.88 8.47 -12.47
CA ASP A 162 11.48 9.47 -11.57
C ASP A 162 10.44 10.24 -10.73
N GLY A 163 9.80 9.54 -9.79
CA GLY A 163 8.58 10.08 -9.17
C GLY A 163 7.50 9.08 -8.79
N LEU A 164 7.61 7.79 -9.15
CA LEU A 164 6.72 6.75 -8.63
C LEU A 164 6.70 6.76 -7.09
N MET A 165 7.86 7.02 -6.51
CA MET A 165 8.08 7.27 -5.08
C MET A 165 7.42 8.51 -4.53
N ALA A 166 7.28 9.55 -5.35
CA ALA A 166 6.66 10.79 -4.91
C ALA A 166 5.18 10.61 -4.60
N GLU A 167 4.57 9.52 -5.08
CA GLU A 167 3.14 9.29 -5.01
C GLU A 167 2.77 7.96 -4.32
N MET A 168 3.74 7.22 -3.75
CA MET A 168 3.50 6.00 -2.98
C MET A 168 3.96 6.16 -1.53
N GLY A 169 3.16 5.67 -0.59
CA GLY A 169 3.61 5.49 0.79
C GLY A 169 2.47 5.39 1.81
N ALA A 170 2.71 5.97 2.98
CA ALA A 170 1.79 5.98 4.11
C ALA A 170 1.42 7.42 4.53
N LYS A 171 0.31 7.58 5.27
CA LYS A 171 -0.13 8.85 5.85
C LYS A 171 -0.39 8.67 7.35
N ARG A 172 -0.07 9.68 8.16
CA ARG A 172 -0.43 9.66 9.59
C ARG A 172 -1.83 10.22 9.86
N GLU A 173 -2.36 10.99 8.93
CA GLU A 173 -3.65 11.63 9.07
C GLU A 173 -4.34 11.76 7.70
N ILE A 174 -5.67 11.79 7.70
CA ILE A 174 -6.47 12.12 6.53
C ILE A 174 -6.14 13.55 6.08
N MET A 175 -5.98 13.72 4.76
CA MET A 175 -5.46 14.94 4.11
C MET A 175 -4.08 15.39 4.60
N GLY A 176 -3.35 14.51 5.31
CA GLY A 176 -1.99 14.78 5.72
C GLY A 176 -0.99 14.66 4.58
N PRO A 177 0.26 15.09 4.82
CA PRO A 177 1.35 14.87 3.89
C PRO A 177 1.60 13.37 3.69
N LEU A 178 1.93 12.99 2.46
CA LEU A 178 2.36 11.63 2.12
C LEU A 178 3.78 11.40 2.63
N LEU A 179 3.97 10.35 3.43
CA LEU A 179 5.28 9.85 3.83
C LEU A 179 5.79 8.90 2.75
N LYS A 180 6.58 9.47 1.83
CA LYS A 180 7.15 8.78 0.67
C LYS A 180 8.13 7.69 1.10
N GLY A 181 8.10 6.54 0.44
CA GLY A 181 9.01 5.42 0.77
C GLY A 181 8.76 4.80 2.14
N CYS A 182 7.58 5.03 2.70
CA CYS A 182 7.14 4.44 3.95
C CYS A 182 5.94 3.54 3.71
N ALA A 183 5.82 2.50 4.53
CA ALA A 183 4.72 1.55 4.51
C ALA A 183 4.14 1.42 5.91
N TYR A 184 2.87 1.03 6.00
CA TYR A 184 2.31 0.56 7.26
C TYR A 184 2.84 -0.85 7.53
N ARG A 185 3.48 -1.03 8.68
CA ARG A 185 3.84 -2.35 9.18
C ARG A 185 2.59 -2.96 9.80
N VAL A 186 2.15 -4.08 9.25
CA VAL A 186 0.93 -4.77 9.64
C VAL A 186 1.22 -6.23 9.96
N LYS A 187 0.41 -6.83 10.83
CA LYS A 187 0.47 -8.27 11.06
C LYS A 187 -0.38 -8.97 10.01
N ILE A 188 0.12 -10.05 9.45
CA ILE A 188 -0.54 -10.81 8.39
C ILE A 188 -0.83 -12.22 8.87
N ARG A 189 -2.01 -12.70 8.51
CA ARG A 189 -2.35 -14.11 8.54
C ARG A 189 -2.53 -14.59 7.10
N LEU A 190 -1.72 -15.57 6.72
CA LEU A 190 -1.78 -16.30 5.45
C LEU A 190 -1.32 -17.75 5.69
N GLU A 191 -1.59 -18.63 4.73
CA GLU A 191 -1.21 -20.04 4.77
C GLU A 191 -0.05 -20.29 3.80
N PRO A 192 1.22 -20.38 4.26
CA PRO A 192 2.40 -20.48 3.39
C PRO A 192 2.32 -21.62 2.37
N GLU A 193 1.74 -22.76 2.74
CA GLU A 193 1.55 -23.93 1.89
C GLU A 193 0.63 -23.69 0.68
N LYS A 194 -0.17 -22.62 0.70
CA LYS A 194 -1.02 -22.22 -0.44
C LYS A 194 -0.31 -21.25 -1.39
N LEU A 195 0.94 -20.87 -1.09
CA LEU A 195 1.76 -20.03 -1.94
C LEU A 195 2.64 -20.87 -2.87
N THR A 196 2.47 -20.67 -4.17
CA THR A 196 3.35 -21.22 -5.19
C THR A 196 4.29 -20.12 -5.70
N ILE A 197 5.58 -20.37 -5.57
CA ILE A 197 6.66 -19.48 -5.97
C ILE A 197 7.23 -19.96 -7.31
N SER A 198 7.50 -19.02 -8.23
CA SER A 198 8.13 -19.33 -9.52
C SER A 198 9.64 -19.51 -9.36
N GLN A 199 10.35 -19.87 -10.42
CA GLN A 199 11.82 -19.77 -10.42
C GLN A 199 12.26 -18.31 -10.69
N PRO A 200 13.45 -17.89 -10.25
CA PRO A 200 13.99 -16.60 -10.62
C PRO A 200 14.18 -16.55 -12.13
N LEU A 201 13.72 -15.47 -12.77
CA LEU A 201 13.75 -15.31 -14.22
C LEU A 201 15.09 -14.76 -14.70
N TYR A 202 15.57 -13.70 -14.06
CA TYR A 202 16.84 -13.05 -14.37
C TYR A 202 17.29 -12.14 -13.22
N ASN A 203 18.57 -11.79 -13.21
CA ASN A 203 19.11 -10.78 -12.32
C ASN A 203 19.02 -9.40 -12.96
N ALA A 204 18.74 -8.38 -12.17
CA ALA A 204 18.65 -7.00 -12.60
C ALA A 204 19.45 -6.09 -11.67
N THR A 205 20.02 -5.03 -12.25
CA THR A 205 20.59 -3.90 -11.51
C THR A 205 19.88 -2.65 -11.99
N THR A 206 19.13 -1.99 -11.11
CA THR A 206 18.36 -0.79 -11.48
C THR A 206 18.15 0.11 -10.29
N ARG A 207 17.69 1.33 -10.55
CA ARG A 207 17.21 2.22 -9.51
C ARG A 207 15.82 1.78 -9.04
N ALA A 208 15.73 1.44 -7.76
CA ALA A 208 14.52 0.88 -7.15
C ALA A 208 14.39 1.35 -5.70
N VAL A 209 13.22 1.11 -5.12
CA VAL A 209 12.92 1.51 -3.74
C VAL A 209 12.43 0.32 -2.98
N ARG A 210 12.98 0.13 -1.80
CA ARG A 210 12.53 -0.87 -0.88
C ARG A 210 11.08 -0.64 -0.44
N VAL A 211 10.30 -1.72 -0.53
CA VAL A 211 8.87 -1.79 -0.18
C VAL A 211 8.56 -2.89 0.84
N GLY A 212 9.57 -3.68 1.23
CA GLY A 212 9.54 -4.67 2.31
C GLY A 212 10.93 -5.23 2.59
#